data_AF-A0A3D5QBK1-F1
#
_entry.id   AF-A0A3D5QBK1-F1
#
_cell.length_a   1.000
_cell.length_b   1.000
_cell.length_c   1.000
_cell.angle_alpha   90.00
_cell.angle_beta   90.00
_cell.angle_gamma   90.00
#
_symmetry.space_group_name_H-M   'P 1'
#
loop_
_entity.id
_entity.type
_entity.pdbx_description
1 polymer ?
#
loop_
_entity_poly.entity_id
_entity_poly.type
_entity_poly.pdbx_seq_one_letter_code
_entity_poly.pdbx_strand_id
1 'polypeptide(L)'
;GMILGDMGYGITILIISLAMIFLSKPDTTVSDAGKIFSVCAVYTIIFGFLYGEFFGSLGRHAFGLEPILVDREEEILTTAYLAVSIGVFHVLLGLVLNGISSIRSKNLKSFITSLAMTVLIAASVVLLVVLFKWEKGLLSMSLIWIIVGLTVVLVILGGLIAPLEILKSMGNIISYVRIMAIGLASVMLAHVANMLSGKAGNIFLGIFIAVLLHLLNLLLGVFSPTIHSLRLNYVEFFSKFLESEGKGFKPLKK
;
A
#
# COMPACT_ATOMS: atom_id res chain seq x y z
N GLY A 1 3.11 -7.00 5.46
CA GLY A 1 2.61 -7.56 4.20
C GLY A 1 3.46 -7.10 3.03
N MET A 2 2.82 -6.55 2.00
CA MET A 2 3.43 -6.25 0.69
C MET A 2 4.69 -5.38 0.69
N ILE A 3 4.81 -4.40 1.61
CA ILE A 3 5.97 -3.51 1.61
C ILE A 3 7.20 -4.25 2.13
N LEU A 4 7.11 -4.86 3.32
CA LEU A 4 8.24 -5.58 3.91
C LEU A 4 8.55 -6.89 3.18
N GLY A 5 7.53 -7.67 2.84
CA GLY A 5 7.61 -8.75 1.85
C GLY A 5 8.72 -9.80 2.02
N ASP A 6 9.24 -10.04 3.22
CA ASP A 6 10.37 -10.98 3.44
C ASP A 6 10.00 -12.00 4.53
N MET A 7 10.17 -13.28 4.23
CA MET A 7 9.80 -14.37 5.14
C MET A 7 10.69 -14.40 6.40
N GLY A 8 11.97 -14.10 6.28
CA GLY A 8 12.92 -14.07 7.39
C GLY A 8 12.64 -12.93 8.37
N TYR A 9 12.39 -11.72 7.85
CA TYR A 9 11.94 -10.60 8.69
C TYR A 9 10.56 -10.86 9.27
N GLY A 10 9.65 -11.45 8.51
CA GLY A 10 8.32 -11.83 8.96
C GLY A 10 8.37 -12.79 10.16
N ILE A 11 9.17 -13.86 10.11
CA ILE A 11 9.36 -14.80 11.21
C ILE A 11 9.99 -14.10 12.43
N THR A 12 10.99 -13.24 12.20
CA THR A 12 11.66 -12.49 13.28
C THR A 12 10.66 -11.59 14.02
N ILE A 13 9.81 -10.86 13.28
CA ILE A 13 8.75 -10.02 13.87
C ILE A 13 7.71 -10.88 14.56
N LEU A 14 7.36 -12.06 14.01
CA LEU A 14 6.40 -12.97 14.65
C LEU A 14 6.92 -13.45 16.01
N ILE A 15 8.19 -13.84 16.11
CA ILE A 15 8.81 -14.26 17.38
C ILE A 15 8.79 -13.11 18.39
N ILE A 16 9.21 -11.91 17.98
CA ILE A 16 9.23 -10.73 18.86
C ILE A 16 7.82 -10.36 19.31
N SER A 17 6.84 -10.38 18.41
CA SER A 17 5.45 -10.02 18.73
C SER A 17 4.78 -11.04 19.65
N LEU A 18 5.03 -12.35 19.47
CA LEU A 18 4.56 -13.38 20.40
C LEU A 18 5.24 -13.22 21.77
N ALA A 19 6.54 -12.93 21.82
CA ALA A 19 7.23 -12.63 23.06
C ALA A 19 6.60 -11.41 23.77
N MET A 20 6.28 -10.34 23.05
CA MET A 20 5.57 -9.18 23.61
C MET A 20 4.20 -9.55 24.20
N ILE A 21 3.45 -10.46 23.55
CA ILE A 21 2.13 -10.90 24.03
C ILE A 21 2.27 -11.77 25.29
N PHE A 22 3.20 -12.73 25.30
CA PHE A 22 3.33 -13.70 26.39
C PHE A 22 4.09 -13.16 27.61
N LEU A 23 5.05 -12.24 27.43
CA LEU A 23 5.81 -11.64 28.53
C LEU A 23 5.11 -10.42 29.15
N SER A 24 4.13 -9.82 28.45
CA SER A 24 3.39 -8.66 28.96
C SER A 24 2.09 -9.07 29.62
N LYS A 25 1.62 -8.27 30.60
CA LYS A 25 0.29 -8.46 31.19
C LYS A 25 -0.81 -8.22 30.13
N PRO A 26 -1.96 -8.92 30.22
CA PRO A 26 -3.14 -8.62 29.42
C PRO A 26 -3.52 -7.14 29.54
N ASP A 27 -4.02 -6.55 28.45
CA ASP A 27 -4.49 -5.16 28.36
C ASP A 27 -3.42 -4.07 28.58
N THR A 28 -2.15 -4.40 28.35
CA THR A 28 -1.08 -3.42 28.24
C THR A 28 -0.89 -2.96 26.80
N THR A 29 -0.45 -1.72 26.60
CA THR A 29 -0.11 -1.16 25.27
C THR A 29 0.90 -2.02 24.51
N VAL A 30 1.79 -2.70 25.24
CA VAL A 30 2.78 -3.64 24.69
C VAL A 30 2.11 -4.91 24.15
N SER A 31 1.12 -5.47 24.86
CA SER A 31 0.35 -6.62 24.41
C SER A 31 -0.46 -6.30 23.14
N ASP A 32 -1.09 -5.12 23.09
CA ASP A 32 -1.88 -4.70 21.92
C ASP A 32 -1.00 -4.41 20.70
N ALA A 33 0.16 -3.77 20.89
CA ALA A 33 1.15 -3.62 19.83
C ALA A 33 1.63 -5.00 19.33
N GLY A 34 1.87 -5.95 20.24
CA GLY A 34 2.21 -7.33 19.91
C GLY A 34 1.16 -8.00 19.02
N LYS A 35 -0.14 -7.88 19.35
CA LYS A 35 -1.24 -8.43 18.53
C LYS A 35 -1.28 -7.82 17.12
N ILE A 36 -1.06 -6.51 17.01
CA ILE A 36 -1.02 -5.83 15.70
C ILE A 36 0.18 -6.36 14.89
N PHE A 37 1.36 -6.39 15.50
CA PHE A 37 2.57 -6.86 14.83
C PHE A 37 2.51 -8.33 14.45
N SER A 38 1.85 -9.20 15.23
CA SER A 38 1.70 -10.61 14.89
C SER A 38 0.87 -10.79 13.61
N VAL A 39 -0.23 -10.03 13.47
CA VAL A 39 -1.03 -10.05 12.23
C VAL A 39 -0.20 -9.51 11.06
N CYS A 40 0.51 -8.38 11.25
CA CYS A 40 1.39 -7.84 10.22
C CYS A 40 2.49 -8.83 9.80
N ALA A 41 3.06 -9.56 10.75
CA ALA A 41 4.10 -10.56 10.54
C ALA A 41 3.59 -11.73 9.70
N VAL A 42 2.40 -12.27 10.01
CA VAL A 42 1.77 -13.33 9.21
C VAL A 42 1.58 -12.89 7.76
N TYR A 43 1.06 -11.68 7.52
CA TYR A 43 0.95 -11.16 6.16
C TYR A 43 2.32 -10.91 5.50
N THR A 44 3.34 -10.48 6.25
CA THR A 44 4.71 -10.35 5.72
C THR A 44 5.28 -11.70 5.31
N ILE A 45 5.06 -12.76 6.08
CA ILE A 45 5.49 -14.13 5.73
C ILE A 45 4.78 -14.60 4.46
N ILE A 46 3.46 -14.40 4.35
CA ILE A 46 2.70 -14.77 3.15
C ILE A 46 3.25 -14.04 1.92
N PHE A 47 3.43 -12.72 1.99
CA PHE A 47 3.97 -11.96 0.87
C PHE A 47 5.44 -12.30 0.58
N GLY A 48 6.24 -12.61 1.60
CA GLY A 48 7.62 -13.07 1.41
C GLY A 48 7.71 -14.43 0.74
N PHE A 49 6.77 -15.33 1.02
CA PHE A 49 6.62 -16.56 0.26
C PHE A 49 6.22 -16.29 -1.21
N LEU A 50 5.29 -15.36 -1.45
CA LEU A 50 4.88 -14.97 -2.80
C LEU A 50 6.01 -14.32 -3.62
N TYR A 51 6.87 -13.54 -2.97
CA TYR A 51 8.04 -12.92 -3.60
C TYR A 51 9.28 -13.84 -3.64
N GLY A 52 9.27 -14.95 -2.89
CA GLY A 52 10.42 -15.86 -2.77
C GLY A 52 11.59 -15.28 -1.96
N GLU A 53 11.31 -14.31 -1.08
CA GLU A 53 12.33 -13.55 -0.33
C GLU A 53 12.52 -14.09 1.10
N PHE A 54 13.77 -14.36 1.47
CA PHE A 54 14.15 -14.74 2.83
C PHE A 54 15.49 -14.07 3.19
N PHE A 55 15.48 -13.09 4.09
CA PHE A 55 16.62 -12.19 4.36
C PHE A 55 17.24 -11.63 3.06
N GLY A 56 16.38 -11.14 2.16
CA GLY A 56 16.72 -10.78 0.79
C GLY A 56 16.97 -12.00 -0.10
N SER A 57 18.14 -12.06 -0.74
CA SER A 57 18.51 -13.08 -1.73
C SER A 57 18.94 -14.43 -1.14
N LEU A 58 19.06 -14.55 0.19
CA LEU A 58 19.45 -15.80 0.87
C LEU A 58 18.45 -16.93 0.60
N GLY A 59 17.15 -16.64 0.48
CA GLY A 59 16.13 -17.62 0.10
C GLY A 59 16.38 -18.28 -1.26
N ARG A 60 16.79 -17.50 -2.26
CA ARG A 60 17.07 -18.00 -3.61
C ARG A 60 18.35 -18.85 -3.65
N HIS A 61 19.39 -18.44 -2.92
CA HIS A 61 20.68 -19.13 -2.93
C HIS A 61 20.75 -20.35 -1.98
N ALA A 62 20.02 -20.32 -0.86
CA ALA A 62 20.05 -21.38 0.14
C ALA A 62 18.90 -22.39 0.01
N PHE A 63 17.72 -21.95 -0.43
CA PHE A 63 16.51 -22.79 -0.47
C PHE A 63 15.93 -22.99 -1.88
N GLY A 64 16.51 -22.37 -2.91
CA GLY A 64 16.01 -22.48 -4.29
C GLY A 64 14.58 -21.95 -4.46
N LEU A 65 14.17 -21.00 -3.62
CA LEU A 65 12.85 -20.39 -3.70
C LEU A 65 12.77 -19.52 -4.96
N GLU A 66 12.05 -20.02 -5.96
CA GLU A 66 11.68 -19.23 -7.13
C GLU A 66 10.52 -18.30 -6.77
N PRO A 67 10.53 -17.05 -7.27
CA PRO A 67 9.48 -16.08 -7.01
C PRO A 67 8.20 -16.54 -7.72
N ILE A 68 7.13 -16.76 -6.95
CA ILE A 68 5.85 -17.25 -7.51
C ILE A 68 5.06 -16.12 -8.17
N LEU A 69 5.14 -14.91 -7.61
CA LEU A 69 4.34 -13.77 -8.06
C LEU A 69 5.15 -12.78 -8.90
N VAL A 70 6.16 -12.14 -8.30
CA VAL A 70 6.98 -11.09 -8.90
C VAL A 70 8.32 -11.05 -8.17
N ASP A 71 9.41 -11.01 -8.92
CA ASP A 71 10.71 -10.62 -8.37
C ASP A 71 10.78 -9.09 -8.24
N ARG A 72 10.91 -8.59 -7.02
CA ARG A 72 10.91 -7.15 -6.78
C ARG A 72 12.21 -6.47 -7.20
N GLU A 73 13.32 -7.20 -7.20
CA GLU A 73 14.64 -6.74 -7.59
C GLU A 73 14.75 -6.67 -9.12
N GLU A 74 14.26 -7.70 -9.82
CA GLU A 74 14.38 -7.80 -11.28
C GLU A 74 13.22 -7.11 -12.02
N GLU A 75 12.00 -7.15 -11.47
CA GLU A 75 10.78 -6.64 -12.11
C GLU A 75 10.18 -5.43 -11.38
N ILE A 76 10.97 -4.36 -11.30
CA ILE A 76 10.57 -3.09 -10.67
C ILE A 76 9.26 -2.55 -11.27
N LEU A 77 9.11 -2.60 -12.60
CA LEU A 77 7.91 -2.11 -13.29
C LEU A 77 6.67 -2.96 -12.98
N THR A 78 6.80 -4.29 -12.91
CA THR A 78 5.69 -5.18 -12.52
C THR A 78 5.25 -4.90 -11.09
N THR A 79 6.19 -4.66 -10.18
CA THR A 79 5.89 -4.27 -8.79
C THR A 79 5.23 -2.89 -8.72
N ALA A 80 5.64 -1.95 -9.57
CA ALA A 80 5.00 -0.64 -9.70
C ALA A 80 3.55 -0.77 -10.17
N TYR A 81 3.30 -1.57 -11.20
CA TYR A 81 1.95 -1.81 -11.70
C TYR A 81 1.06 -2.46 -10.64
N LEU A 82 1.55 -3.46 -9.91
CA LEU A 82 0.82 -4.07 -8.79
C LEU A 82 0.45 -3.04 -7.72
N ALA A 83 1.40 -2.19 -7.32
CA ALA A 83 1.16 -1.14 -6.33
C ALA A 83 0.11 -0.12 -6.81
N VAL A 84 0.23 0.35 -8.05
CA VAL A 84 -0.73 1.30 -8.65
C VAL A 84 -2.11 0.65 -8.82
N SER A 85 -2.20 -0.60 -9.25
CA SER A 85 -3.47 -1.34 -9.36
C SER A 85 -4.20 -1.42 -8.03
N ILE A 86 -3.47 -1.65 -6.93
CA ILE A 86 -4.05 -1.63 -5.58
C ILE A 86 -4.51 -0.23 -5.20
N GLY A 87 -3.77 0.81 -5.56
CA GLY A 87 -4.17 2.20 -5.38
C GLY A 87 -5.45 2.56 -6.14
N VAL A 88 -5.54 2.16 -7.41
CA VAL A 88 -6.75 2.31 -8.23
C VAL A 88 -7.94 1.62 -7.55
N PHE A 89 -7.78 0.35 -7.17
CA PHE A 89 -8.83 -0.41 -6.51
C PHE A 89 -9.28 0.28 -5.22
N HIS A 90 -8.34 0.69 -4.37
CA HIS A 90 -8.66 1.29 -3.06
C HIS A 90 -9.33 2.66 -3.20
N VAL A 91 -8.90 3.49 -4.15
CA VAL A 91 -9.53 4.79 -4.43
C VAL A 91 -10.93 4.61 -5.02
N LEU A 92 -11.11 3.69 -5.98
CA LEU A 92 -12.43 3.39 -6.54
C LEU A 92 -13.38 2.85 -5.46
N LEU A 93 -12.90 1.96 -4.59
CA LEU A 93 -13.68 1.46 -3.46
C LEU A 93 -14.10 2.60 -2.53
N GLY A 94 -13.19 3.53 -2.22
CA GLY A 94 -13.51 4.71 -1.42
C GLY A 94 -14.58 5.61 -2.04
N LEU A 95 -14.55 5.80 -3.36
CA LEU A 95 -15.57 6.57 -4.09
C LEU A 95 -16.92 5.84 -4.16
N VAL A 96 -16.92 4.51 -4.31
CA VAL A 96 -18.15 3.70 -4.24
C VAL A 96 -18.78 3.78 -2.85
N LEU A 97 -17.97 3.67 -1.78
CA LEU A 97 -18.45 3.86 -0.42
C LEU A 97 -19.03 5.26 -0.19
N ASN A 98 -18.42 6.28 -0.79
CA ASN A 98 -18.98 7.64 -0.76
C ASN A 98 -20.37 7.67 -1.41
N GLY A 99 -20.53 7.08 -2.61
CA GLY A 99 -21.84 6.98 -3.27
C GLY A 99 -22.89 6.24 -2.42
N ILE A 100 -22.51 5.14 -1.76
CA ILE A 100 -23.40 4.41 -0.85
C ILE A 100 -23.81 5.29 0.34
N SER A 101 -22.88 6.08 0.89
CA SER A 101 -23.16 7.04 1.96
C SER A 101 -24.16 8.12 1.51
N SER A 102 -23.96 8.67 0.30
CA SER A 102 -24.85 9.69 -0.29
C SER A 102 -26.28 9.19 -0.54
N ILE A 103 -26.46 7.91 -0.87
CA ILE A 103 -27.79 7.29 -0.97
C ILE A 103 -28.47 7.26 0.41
N ARG A 104 -27.72 6.90 1.46
CA ARG A 104 -28.25 6.83 2.84
C ARG A 104 -28.65 8.21 3.37
N SER A 105 -27.93 9.26 2.99
CA SER A 105 -28.27 10.65 3.34
C SER A 105 -29.38 11.26 2.47
N LYS A 106 -29.93 10.51 1.50
CA LYS A 106 -30.99 10.92 0.55
C LYS A 106 -30.65 12.18 -0.28
N ASN A 107 -29.37 12.49 -0.44
CA ASN A 107 -28.94 13.65 -1.21
C ASN A 107 -28.59 13.25 -2.66
N LEU A 108 -29.55 13.46 -3.57
CA LEU A 108 -29.41 13.09 -4.98
C LEU A 108 -28.25 13.83 -5.66
N LYS A 109 -28.04 15.11 -5.32
CA LYS A 109 -26.95 15.90 -5.90
C LYS A 109 -25.59 15.31 -5.53
N SER A 110 -25.39 15.02 -4.24
CA SER A 110 -24.17 14.38 -3.74
C SER A 110 -23.94 13.03 -4.42
N PHE A 111 -24.98 12.20 -4.53
CA PHE A 111 -24.87 10.90 -5.19
C PHE A 111 -24.42 11.00 -6.66
N ILE A 112 -25.00 11.93 -7.43
CA ILE A 112 -24.62 12.15 -8.84
C ILE A 112 -23.16 12.60 -8.94
N THR A 113 -22.71 13.51 -8.07
CA THR A 113 -21.31 13.96 -8.03
C THR A 113 -20.36 12.80 -7.74
N SER A 114 -20.67 11.96 -6.77
CA SER A 114 -19.85 10.80 -6.39
C SER A 114 -19.81 9.73 -7.48
N LEU A 115 -20.95 9.47 -8.14
CA LEU A 115 -21.03 8.55 -9.26
C LEU A 115 -20.22 9.07 -10.46
N ALA A 116 -20.37 10.35 -10.80
CA ALA A 116 -19.60 10.97 -11.88
C ALA A 116 -18.09 10.92 -11.58
N MET A 117 -17.67 11.21 -10.35
CA MET A 117 -16.25 11.06 -9.94
C MET A 117 -15.75 9.62 -10.08
N THR A 118 -16.55 8.63 -9.67
CA THR A 118 -16.19 7.21 -9.79
C THR A 118 -15.98 6.81 -11.26
N VAL A 119 -16.93 7.15 -12.12
CA VAL A 119 -16.86 6.84 -13.56
C VAL A 119 -15.70 7.59 -14.22
N LEU A 120 -15.45 8.84 -13.85
CA LEU A 120 -14.37 9.65 -14.42
C LEU A 120 -12.99 9.09 -14.10
N ILE A 121 -12.76 8.71 -12.83
CA ILE A 121 -11.50 8.11 -12.38
C ILE A 121 -11.31 6.75 -13.06
N ALA A 122 -12.35 5.93 -13.15
CA ALA A 122 -12.29 4.66 -13.87
C ALA A 122 -11.96 4.85 -15.36
N ALA A 123 -12.62 5.79 -16.04
CA ALA A 123 -12.36 6.10 -17.44
C ALA A 123 -10.94 6.62 -17.66
N SER A 124 -10.42 7.44 -16.74
CA SER A 124 -9.06 7.97 -16.79
C SER A 124 -8.01 6.86 -16.63
N VAL A 125 -8.25 5.88 -15.75
CA VAL A 125 -7.37 4.71 -15.60
C VAL A 125 -7.40 3.84 -16.86
N VAL A 126 -8.59 3.57 -17.42
CA VAL A 126 -8.72 2.79 -18.67
C VAL A 126 -8.01 3.48 -19.82
N LEU A 127 -8.16 4.81 -19.95
CA LEU A 127 -7.46 5.60 -20.97
C LEU A 127 -5.93 5.46 -20.83
N LEU A 128 -5.40 5.57 -19.60
CA LEU A 128 -3.97 5.39 -19.36
C LEU A 128 -3.49 4.01 -19.84
N VAL A 129 -4.20 2.93 -19.50
CA VAL A 129 -3.84 1.57 -19.92
C VAL A 129 -3.83 1.42 -21.45
N VAL A 130 -4.83 1.97 -22.14
CA VAL A 130 -4.93 1.94 -23.61
C VAL A 130 -3.76 2.71 -24.24
N LEU A 131 -3.41 3.88 -23.70
CA LEU A 131 -2.29 4.69 -24.20
C LEU A 131 -0.94 3.98 -24.03
N PHE A 132 -0.74 3.26 -22.92
CA PHE A 132 0.50 2.51 -22.66
C PHE A 132 0.64 1.26 -23.53
N LYS A 133 -0.46 0.56 -23.87
CA LYS A 133 -0.44 -0.65 -24.71
C LYS A 133 -0.32 -0.39 -26.22
N TRP A 134 -0.06 0.85 -26.63
CA TRP A 134 0.13 1.31 -28.02
C TRP A 134 -1.02 1.01 -29.01
N GLU A 135 -2.17 0.51 -28.54
CA GLU A 135 -3.38 0.37 -29.35
C GLU A 135 -4.09 1.74 -29.47
N LYS A 136 -3.51 2.63 -30.28
CA LYS A 136 -4.07 3.95 -30.58
C LYS A 136 -5.21 3.84 -31.59
N GLY A 137 -6.37 3.35 -31.13
CA GLY A 137 -7.60 3.24 -31.91
C GLY A 137 -8.69 4.26 -31.53
N LEU A 138 -9.86 4.13 -32.18
CA LEU A 138 -11.10 4.91 -31.94
C LEU A 138 -11.54 4.93 -30.45
N LEU A 139 -11.22 3.87 -29.70
CA LEU A 139 -11.52 3.76 -28.27
C LEU A 139 -10.86 4.87 -27.44
N SER A 140 -9.63 5.28 -27.80
CA SER A 140 -8.92 6.35 -27.09
C SER A 140 -9.61 7.72 -27.26
N MET A 141 -10.10 8.01 -28.47
CA MET A 141 -10.80 9.27 -28.77
C MET A 141 -12.16 9.33 -28.07
N SER A 142 -12.92 8.23 -28.04
CA SER A 142 -14.21 8.16 -27.34
C SER A 142 -14.06 8.39 -25.84
N LEU A 143 -13.06 7.77 -25.21
CA LEU A 143 -12.78 7.94 -23.78
C LEU A 143 -12.41 9.39 -23.42
N ILE A 144 -11.64 10.08 -24.26
CA ILE A 144 -11.28 11.49 -24.03
C ILE A 144 -12.53 12.37 -24.00
N TRP A 145 -13.46 12.19 -24.95
CA TRP A 145 -14.70 12.97 -24.97
C TRP A 145 -15.60 12.67 -23.77
N ILE A 146 -15.66 11.42 -23.31
CA ILE A 146 -16.38 11.05 -22.09
C ILE A 146 -15.78 11.75 -20.88
N ILE A 147 -14.45 11.75 -20.74
CA ILE A 147 -13.73 12.41 -19.64
C ILE A 147 -14.01 13.91 -19.64
N VAL A 148 -13.90 14.57 -20.79
CA VAL A 148 -14.19 15.99 -20.93
C VAL A 148 -15.64 16.30 -20.57
N GLY A 149 -16.60 15.55 -21.12
CA GLY A 149 -18.02 15.73 -20.85
C GLY A 149 -18.39 15.56 -19.38
N LEU A 150 -17.88 14.50 -18.73
CA LEU A 150 -18.12 14.28 -17.29
C LEU A 150 -17.48 15.36 -16.42
N THR A 151 -16.32 15.87 -16.82
CA THR A 151 -15.65 16.98 -16.10
C THR A 151 -16.49 18.25 -16.16
N VAL A 152 -17.09 18.57 -17.31
CA VAL A 152 -18.00 19.72 -17.45
C VAL A 152 -19.24 19.55 -16.56
N VAL A 153 -19.85 18.36 -16.55
CA VAL A 153 -21.00 18.06 -15.67
C VAL A 153 -20.63 18.23 -14.20
N LEU A 154 -19.44 17.79 -13.79
CA LEU A 154 -18.94 17.94 -12.43
C LEU A 154 -18.71 19.41 -12.05
N VAL A 155 -18.18 20.23 -12.96
CA VAL A 155 -17.99 21.67 -12.71
C VAL A 155 -19.34 22.38 -12.52
N ILE A 156 -20.37 21.98 -13.27
CA ILE A 156 -21.72 22.56 -13.15
C ILE A 156 -22.37 22.16 -11.81
N LEU A 157 -22.22 20.90 -11.39
CA LEU A 157 -22.86 20.38 -10.18
C LEU A 157 -22.08 20.72 -8.89
N GLY A 158 -20.77 20.51 -8.89
CA GLY A 158 -19.87 20.61 -7.74
C GLY A 158 -19.05 21.91 -7.69
N GLY A 159 -19.17 22.78 -8.71
CA GLY A 159 -18.42 24.02 -8.79
C GLY A 159 -16.94 23.84 -9.15
N LEU A 160 -16.15 24.91 -8.98
CA LEU A 160 -14.73 24.96 -9.37
C LEU A 160 -13.81 24.03 -8.55
N ILE A 161 -14.32 23.47 -7.45
CA ILE A 161 -13.58 22.56 -6.57
C ILE A 161 -13.50 21.15 -7.19
N ALA A 162 -14.48 20.76 -8.02
CA ALA A 162 -14.57 19.39 -8.55
C ALA A 162 -13.36 18.95 -9.39
N PRO A 163 -12.77 19.79 -10.28
CA PRO A 163 -11.54 19.43 -10.98
C PRO A 163 -10.33 19.20 -10.05
N LEU A 164 -10.24 19.94 -8.95
CA LEU A 164 -9.17 19.77 -7.96
C LEU A 164 -9.29 18.42 -7.25
N GLU A 165 -10.51 17.92 -7.03
CA GLU A 165 -10.73 16.60 -6.45
C GLU A 165 -10.28 15.45 -7.37
N ILE A 166 -10.36 15.64 -8.69
CA ILE A 166 -9.85 14.68 -9.68
C ILE A 166 -8.33 14.60 -9.55
N LEU A 167 -7.66 15.74 -9.56
CA LEU A 167 -6.20 15.81 -9.39
C LEU A 167 -5.76 15.21 -8.05
N LYS A 168 -6.50 15.48 -6.96
CA LYS A 168 -6.28 14.84 -5.66
C LYS A 168 -6.43 13.33 -5.74
N SER A 169 -7.45 12.82 -6.43
CA SER A 169 -7.68 11.37 -6.59
C SER A 169 -6.58 10.69 -7.41
N MET A 170 -6.12 11.33 -8.48
CA MET A 170 -4.95 10.87 -9.24
C MET A 170 -3.68 10.86 -8.38
N GLY A 171 -3.44 11.92 -7.60
CA GLY A 171 -2.32 11.99 -6.66
C GLY A 171 -2.37 10.92 -5.57
N ASN A 172 -3.57 10.56 -5.10
CA ASN A 172 -3.76 9.44 -4.17
C ASN A 172 -3.37 8.11 -4.83
N ILE A 173 -3.78 7.83 -6.08
CA ILE A 173 -3.39 6.61 -6.79
C ILE A 173 -1.86 6.54 -6.97
N ILE A 174 -1.23 7.64 -7.41
CA ILE A 174 0.22 7.71 -7.59
C ILE A 174 0.96 7.51 -6.25
N SER A 175 0.36 7.91 -5.12
CA SER A 175 0.98 7.74 -3.80
C SER A 175 1.20 6.27 -3.43
N TYR A 176 0.48 5.31 -4.04
CA TYR A 176 0.70 3.88 -3.83
C TYR A 176 2.03 3.38 -4.40
N VAL A 177 2.65 4.10 -5.33
CA VAL A 177 4.02 3.78 -5.81
C VAL A 177 5.01 3.72 -4.65
N ARG A 178 4.73 4.41 -3.53
CA ARG A 178 5.56 4.36 -2.33
C ARG A 178 5.57 2.95 -1.68
N ILE A 179 4.54 2.12 -1.87
CA ILE A 179 4.57 0.70 -1.46
C ILE A 179 5.71 -0.03 -2.16
N MET A 180 5.80 0.13 -3.48
CA MET A 180 6.88 -0.44 -4.29
C MET A 180 8.23 0.14 -3.85
N ALA A 181 8.36 1.47 -3.78
CA ALA A 181 9.63 2.13 -3.50
C ALA A 181 10.23 1.76 -2.14
N ILE A 182 9.42 1.75 -1.06
CA ILE A 182 9.92 1.42 0.28
C ILE A 182 10.35 -0.05 0.34
N GLY A 183 9.57 -0.95 -0.25
CA GLY A 183 9.94 -2.36 -0.15
C GLY A 183 11.09 -2.74 -1.08
N LEU A 184 11.21 -2.12 -2.27
CA LEU A 184 12.42 -2.25 -3.10
C LEU A 184 13.65 -1.77 -2.32
N ALA A 185 13.56 -0.63 -1.63
CA ALA A 185 14.67 -0.15 -0.79
C ALA A 185 15.04 -1.15 0.32
N SER A 186 14.05 -1.83 0.89
CA SER A 186 14.29 -2.88 1.91
C SER A 186 14.98 -4.11 1.33
N VAL A 187 14.59 -4.55 0.13
CA VAL A 187 15.25 -5.66 -0.58
C VAL A 187 16.69 -5.31 -0.94
N MET A 188 16.91 -4.11 -1.50
CA MET A 188 18.25 -3.62 -1.86
C MET A 188 19.16 -3.51 -0.63
N LEU A 189 18.64 -3.05 0.51
CA LEU A 189 19.41 -3.00 1.76
C LEU A 189 19.80 -4.40 2.25
N ALA A 190 18.89 -5.37 2.15
CA ALA A 190 19.20 -6.77 2.47
C ALA A 190 20.27 -7.36 1.53
N HIS A 191 20.18 -7.07 0.23
CA HIS A 191 21.18 -7.48 -0.75
C HIS A 191 22.56 -6.91 -0.42
N VAL A 192 22.63 -5.61 -0.11
CA VAL A 192 23.89 -4.96 0.30
C VAL A 192 24.43 -5.55 1.61
N ALA A 193 23.57 -5.87 2.58
CA ALA A 193 23.98 -6.53 3.82
C ALA A 193 24.67 -7.89 3.55
N ASN A 194 24.06 -8.71 2.69
CA ASN A 194 24.60 -10.01 2.30
C ASN A 194 25.93 -9.86 1.54
N MET A 195 25.99 -8.93 0.58
CA MET A 195 27.18 -8.69 -0.23
C MET A 195 28.37 -8.22 0.61
N LEU A 196 28.16 -7.23 1.48
CA LEU A 196 29.24 -6.67 2.30
C LEU A 196 29.72 -7.66 3.36
N SER A 197 28.81 -8.43 3.96
CA SER A 197 29.15 -9.51 4.89
C SER A 197 30.04 -10.58 4.23
N GLY A 198 29.66 -11.04 3.03
CA GLY A 198 30.42 -12.05 2.28
C GLY A 198 31.80 -11.57 1.82
N LYS A 199 31.97 -10.26 1.58
CA LYS A 199 33.24 -9.65 1.14
C LYS A 199 34.14 -9.17 2.28
N ALA A 200 33.70 -9.28 3.54
CA ALA A 200 34.42 -8.71 4.69
C ALA A 200 35.78 -9.35 4.97
N GLY A 201 36.09 -10.51 4.38
CA GLY A 201 37.37 -11.24 4.52
C GLY A 201 37.60 -11.88 5.90
N ASN A 202 36.97 -11.34 6.96
CA ASN A 202 36.96 -11.84 8.32
C ASN A 202 35.52 -12.18 8.75
N ILE A 203 35.32 -13.41 9.24
CA ILE A 203 34.01 -13.94 9.67
C ILE A 203 33.37 -13.05 10.74
N PHE A 204 34.14 -12.59 11.73
CA PHE A 204 33.61 -11.74 12.80
C PHE A 204 33.13 -10.39 12.27
N LEU A 205 33.89 -9.79 11.35
CA LEU A 205 33.53 -8.52 10.72
C LEU A 205 32.29 -8.70 9.81
N GLY A 206 32.23 -9.78 9.06
CA GLY A 206 31.08 -10.11 8.20
C GLY A 206 29.79 -10.27 9.01
N ILE A 207 29.83 -11.06 10.09
CA ILE A 207 28.68 -11.23 11.01
C ILE A 207 28.26 -9.90 11.60
N PHE A 208 29.20 -9.07 12.05
CA PHE A 208 28.89 -7.76 12.62
C PHE A 208 28.17 -6.86 11.60
N ILE A 209 28.69 -6.78 10.36
CA ILE A 209 28.07 -6.00 9.27
C ILE A 209 26.68 -6.54 8.92
N ALA A 210 26.52 -7.86 8.80
CA ALA A 210 25.24 -8.49 8.51
C ALA A 210 24.21 -8.15 9.57
N VAL A 211 24.53 -8.37 10.85
CA VAL A 211 23.62 -8.09 11.97
C VAL A 211 23.24 -6.61 11.99
N LEU A 212 24.20 -5.70 11.83
CA LEU A 212 23.94 -4.26 11.84
C LEU A 212 22.98 -3.85 10.71
N LEU A 213 23.24 -4.28 9.48
CA LEU A 213 22.45 -3.87 8.32
C LEU A 213 21.08 -4.58 8.25
N HIS A 214 20.99 -5.85 8.64
CA HIS A 214 19.70 -6.54 8.77
C HIS A 214 18.86 -5.97 9.90
N LEU A 215 19.46 -5.58 11.04
CA LEU A 215 18.75 -4.91 12.12
C LEU A 215 18.22 -3.55 11.68
N LEU A 216 19.03 -2.76 10.98
CA LEU A 216 18.60 -1.50 10.38
C LEU A 216 17.44 -1.73 9.42
N ASN A 217 17.55 -2.73 8.54
CA ASN A 217 16.51 -3.03 7.58
C ASN A 217 15.21 -3.50 8.25
N LEU A 218 15.30 -4.32 9.29
CA LEU A 218 14.15 -4.75 10.09
C LEU A 218 13.46 -3.56 10.74
N LEU A 219 14.23 -2.64 11.33
CA LEU A 219 13.69 -1.42 11.95
C LEU A 219 12.95 -0.57 10.91
N LEU A 220 13.61 -0.23 9.81
CA LEU A 220 12.99 0.55 8.74
C LEU A 220 11.77 -0.17 8.14
N GLY A 221 11.87 -1.50 8.00
CA GLY A 221 10.85 -2.40 7.47
C GLY A 221 9.63 -2.57 8.37
N VAL A 222 9.73 -2.27 9.66
CA VAL A 222 8.58 -2.21 10.57
C VAL A 222 8.00 -0.80 10.62
N PHE A 223 8.83 0.22 10.83
CA PHE A 223 8.36 1.59 11.06
C PHE A 223 7.83 2.27 9.79
N SER A 224 8.59 2.24 8.69
CA SER A 224 8.24 2.96 7.47
C SER A 224 6.95 2.43 6.82
N PRO A 225 6.76 1.10 6.67
CA PRO A 225 5.50 0.55 6.17
C PRO A 225 4.31 0.87 7.06
N THR A 226 4.46 0.80 8.38
CA THR A 226 3.36 1.10 9.32
C THR A 226 2.85 2.53 9.15
N ILE A 227 3.76 3.51 9.18
CA ILE A 227 3.40 4.93 8.99
C ILE A 227 2.77 5.15 7.61
N HIS A 228 3.34 4.52 6.57
CA HIS A 228 2.84 4.72 5.23
C HIS A 228 1.46 4.09 5.03
N SER A 229 1.24 2.86 5.51
CA SER A 229 -0.07 2.19 5.45
C SER A 229 -1.14 2.96 6.22
N LEU A 230 -0.80 3.58 7.35
CA LEU A 230 -1.72 4.48 8.05
C LEU A 230 -2.10 5.67 7.16
N ARG A 231 -1.12 6.32 6.52
CA ARG A 231 -1.40 7.42 5.58
C ARG A 231 -2.32 7.00 4.43
N LEU A 232 -2.08 5.84 3.82
CA LEU A 232 -2.95 5.33 2.75
C LEU A 232 -4.41 5.18 3.22
N ASN A 233 -4.62 4.69 4.45
CA ASN A 233 -5.96 4.54 5.01
C ASN A 233 -6.59 5.89 5.39
N TYR A 234 -5.88 6.74 6.15
CA TYR A 234 -6.45 7.99 6.66
C TYR A 234 -6.61 9.08 5.60
N VAL A 235 -5.56 9.30 4.79
CA VAL A 235 -5.50 10.44 3.88
C VAL A 235 -6.08 10.09 2.52
N GLU A 236 -5.88 8.85 2.06
CA GLU A 236 -6.18 8.51 0.67
C GLU A 236 -7.51 7.77 0.53
N PHE A 237 -7.89 6.95 1.52
CA PHE A 237 -9.12 6.18 1.55
C PHE A 237 -10.24 6.84 2.37
N PHE A 238 -10.06 7.08 3.68
CA PHE A 238 -11.10 7.63 4.54
C PHE A 238 -11.53 9.04 4.10
N SER A 239 -10.61 9.84 3.57
CA SER A 239 -10.95 11.16 3.04
C SER A 239 -11.93 11.12 1.84
N LYS A 240 -12.25 9.95 1.29
CA LYS A 240 -13.18 9.81 0.18
C LYS A 240 -14.63 9.72 0.64
N PHE A 241 -14.91 9.13 1.80
CA PHE A 241 -16.29 8.85 2.24
C PHE A 241 -16.60 9.28 3.67
N LEU A 242 -15.59 9.54 4.49
CA LEU A 242 -15.77 9.90 5.90
C LEU A 242 -15.90 11.42 6.03
N GLU A 243 -17.09 11.89 6.38
CA GLU A 243 -17.31 13.27 6.81
C GLU A 243 -16.92 13.39 8.30
N SER A 244 -16.16 14.43 8.65
CA SER A 244 -15.59 14.58 10.00
C SER A 244 -16.62 15.02 11.07
N GLU A 245 -17.90 15.11 10.75
CA GLU A 245 -18.93 15.74 11.59
C GLU A 245 -19.68 14.76 12.52
N GLY A 246 -18.94 13.92 13.25
CA GLY A 246 -19.49 13.00 14.24
C GLY A 246 -19.41 13.52 15.68
N LYS A 247 -20.44 13.27 16.50
CA LYS A 247 -20.34 13.40 17.97
C LYS A 247 -19.92 12.05 18.56
N GLY A 248 -18.84 12.02 19.34
CA GLY A 248 -18.40 10.82 20.04
C GLY A 248 -19.46 10.32 21.03
N PHE A 249 -19.73 9.02 21.00
CA PHE A 249 -20.66 8.39 21.94
C PHE A 249 -20.10 8.49 23.36
N LYS A 250 -20.79 9.25 24.21
CA LYS A 250 -20.49 9.32 25.65
C LYS A 250 -21.49 8.40 26.37
N PRO A 251 -21.10 7.16 26.73
CA PRO A 251 -21.97 6.31 27.52
C PRO A 251 -22.25 6.96 28.87
N LEU A 252 -23.43 6.69 29.41
CA LEU A 252 -23.75 7.06 30.79
C LEU A 252 -22.80 6.27 31.71
N LYS A 253 -21.83 6.94 32.32
CA LYS A 253 -21.00 6.32 33.37
C LYS A 253 -21.92 6.04 34.56
N LYS A 254 -21.98 4.77 34.99
CA LYS A 254 -22.55 4.39 36.29
C LYS A 254 -21.62 4.82 37.42
#